data_AF-A0A7X3U171-F1
#
_entry.id   AF-A0A7X3U171-F1
#
_cell.length_a   1.000
_cell.length_b   1.000
_cell.length_c   1.000
_cell.angle_alpha   90.00
_cell.angle_beta   90.00
_cell.angle_gamma   90.00
#
_symmetry.space_group_name_H-M   'P 1'
#
loop_
_entity.id
_entity.type
_entity.pdbx_description
1 polymer ?
#
loop_
_entity_poly.entity_id
_entity_poly.type
_entity_poly.pdbx_seq_one_letter_code
_entity_poly.pdbx_strand_id
1 'polypeptide(L)'
;MPRSTRTVTFSLSPDLMARVDEATRSEGRSRSELLREAVLRYLEECEWRSLLDYGEQRAREQGLGPEDVGPLVEEYRIEASSTRS
;
A
#
# COMPACT_ATOMS: atom_id res chain seq x y z
N MET A 1 -16.65 16.02 11.56
CA MET A 1 -16.07 15.11 12.57
C MET A 1 -14.78 15.74 13.08
N PRO A 2 -14.52 15.82 14.40
CA PRO A 2 -13.24 16.33 14.88
C PRO A 2 -12.10 15.44 14.35
N ARG A 3 -11.03 16.03 13.84
CA ARG A 3 -9.81 15.29 13.46
C ARG A 3 -9.21 14.69 14.74
N SER A 4 -9.38 13.39 14.96
CA SER A 4 -8.71 12.70 16.06
C SER A 4 -7.25 12.46 15.66
N THR A 5 -6.34 13.23 16.22
CA THR A 5 -4.90 12.96 16.12
C THR A 5 -4.40 12.57 17.50
N ARG A 6 -3.54 11.55 17.57
CA ARG A 6 -2.90 11.10 18.81
C ARG A 6 -1.41 11.33 18.69
N THR A 7 -0.83 12.07 19.63
CA THR A 7 0.62 12.26 19.70
C THR A 7 1.30 10.95 20.09
N VAL A 8 2.37 10.63 19.37
CA VAL A 8 3.24 9.49 19.65
C VAL A 8 4.67 10.00 19.83
N THR A 9 5.42 9.38 20.73
CA THR A 9 6.83 9.70 20.98
C THR A 9 7.66 8.46 20.69
N PHE A 10 8.68 8.61 19.87
CA PHE A 10 9.63 7.56 19.54
C PHE A 10 11.02 8.16 19.34
N SER A 11 12.05 7.33 19.43
CA SER A 11 13.43 7.76 19.25
C SER A 11 13.92 7.43 17.84
N LEU A 12 14.69 8.35 17.26
CA LEU A 12 15.44 8.13 16.02
C LEU A 12 16.93 8.24 16.31
N SER A 13 17.75 7.52 15.54
CA SER A 13 19.20 7.75 15.60
C SER A 13 19.51 9.20 15.18
N PRO A 14 20.58 9.82 15.73
CA PRO A 14 20.95 11.19 15.36
C PRO A 14 21.16 11.37 13.85
N ASP A 15 21.77 10.37 13.19
CA ASP A 15 21.97 10.36 11.74
C ASP A 15 20.65 10.38 10.97
N LEU A 16 19.69 9.53 11.36
CA LEU A 16 18.39 9.48 10.69
C LEU A 16 17.58 10.77 10.94
N MET A 17 17.70 11.36 12.13
CA MET A 17 17.09 12.66 12.43
C MET A 17 17.67 13.77 11.54
N ALA A 18 18.99 13.78 11.30
CA ALA A 18 19.62 14.73 10.40
C ALA A 18 19.11 14.59 8.95
N ARG A 19 18.88 13.35 8.50
CA ARG A 19 18.29 13.09 7.16
C ARG A 19 16.83 13.54 7.06
N VAL A 20 16.03 13.35 8.10
CA VAL A 20 14.66 13.88 8.19
C VAL A 20 14.66 15.41 8.10
N ASP A 21 15.59 16.06 8.81
CA ASP A 21 15.73 17.51 8.79
C ASP A 21 16.15 18.04 7.42
N GLU A 22 17.05 17.35 6.73
CA GLU A 22 17.45 17.72 5.36
C GLU A 22 16.29 17.60 4.38
N ALA A 23 15.57 16.47 4.39
CA ALA A 23 14.43 16.24 3.52
C ALA A 23 13.34 17.30 3.71
N THR A 24 12.94 17.55 4.96
CA THR A 24 11.92 18.55 5.30
C THR A 24 12.31 19.97 4.91
N ARG A 25 13.59 20.34 5.07
CA ARG A 25 14.12 21.64 4.63
C ARG A 25 14.09 21.79 3.11
N SER A 26 14.51 20.75 2.38
CA SER A 26 14.55 20.78 0.91
C SER A 26 13.15 20.85 0.27
N GLU A 27 12.16 20.25 0.91
CA GLU A 27 10.79 20.14 0.39
C GLU A 27 9.83 21.20 0.96
N GLY A 28 10.29 22.04 1.91
CA GLY A 28 9.45 23.06 2.54
C GLY A 28 8.28 22.51 3.36
N ARG A 29 8.41 21.28 3.90
CA ARG A 29 7.35 20.59 4.67
C ARG A 29 7.76 20.34 6.12
N SER A 30 6.80 20.05 6.99
CA SER A 30 7.08 19.73 8.39
C SER A 30 7.53 18.27 8.59
N ARG A 31 8.28 18.01 9.67
CA ARG A 31 8.66 16.66 10.11
C ARG A 31 7.45 15.76 10.30
N SER A 32 6.39 16.30 10.92
CA SER A 32 5.16 15.56 11.18
C SER A 32 4.44 15.14 9.90
N GLU A 33 4.54 15.94 8.82
CA GLU A 33 3.98 15.58 7.52
C GLU A 33 4.79 14.46 6.87
N LEU A 34 6.12 14.61 6.80
CA LEU A 34 7.01 13.57 6.25
C LEU A 34 6.84 12.24 6.99
N LEU A 35 6.88 12.25 8.31
CA LEU A 35 6.78 11.02 9.11
C LEU A 35 5.40 10.36 8.98
N ARG A 36 4.33 11.15 8.91
CA ARG A 36 2.98 10.61 8.69
C ARG A 36 2.87 9.95 7.32
N GLU A 37 3.38 10.60 6.28
CA GLU A 37 3.38 10.03 4.93
C GLU A 37 4.21 8.74 4.88
N ALA A 38 5.40 8.74 5.49
CA ALA A 38 6.26 7.55 5.54
C ALA A 38 5.54 6.35 6.19
N VAL A 39 4.82 6.58 7.30
CA VAL A 39 4.02 5.53 7.94
C VAL A 39 2.88 5.06 7.03
N LEU A 40 2.16 5.97 6.38
CA LEU A 40 1.07 5.61 5.47
C LEU A 40 1.58 4.75 4.30
N ARG A 41 2.68 5.16 3.67
CA ARG A 41 3.29 4.41 2.57
C ARG A 41 3.75 3.02 3.00
N TYR A 42 4.33 2.90 4.20
CA TYR A 42 4.75 1.61 4.74
C TYR A 42 3.55 0.66 4.96
N LEU A 43 2.44 1.19 5.48
CA LEU A 43 1.22 0.39 5.68
C LEU A 43 0.60 -0.05 4.34
N GLU A 44 0.50 0.85 3.37
CA GLU A 44 0.01 0.55 2.03
C GLU A 44 0.87 -0.53 1.35
N GLU A 45 2.20 -0.45 1.46
CA GLU A 45 3.11 -1.46 0.95
C GLU A 45 2.91 -2.83 1.63
N CYS A 46 2.70 -2.84 2.95
CA CYS A 46 2.40 -4.07 3.68
C CYS A 46 1.08 -4.71 3.23
N GLU A 47 0.03 -3.90 3.02
CA GLU A 47 -1.26 -4.37 2.51
C GLU A 47 -1.13 -4.93 1.10
N TRP A 48 -0.41 -4.23 0.22
CA TRP A 48 -0.16 -4.69 -1.15
C TRP A 48 0.60 -6.01 -1.19
N ARG A 49 1.64 -6.16 -0.37
CA ARG A 49 2.39 -7.43 -0.26
C ARG A 49 1.49 -8.58 0.21
N SER A 50 0.65 -8.33 1.21
CA SER A 50 -0.31 -9.33 1.68
C SER A 50 -1.28 -9.78 0.59
N LEU A 51 -1.77 -8.84 -0.22
CA LEU A 51 -2.64 -9.14 -1.36
C LEU A 51 -1.92 -9.97 -2.44
N LEU A 52 -0.67 -9.62 -2.75
CA LEU A 52 0.15 -10.37 -3.70
C LEU A 52 0.42 -11.80 -3.20
N ASP A 53 0.80 -11.95 -1.93
CA ASP A 53 1.07 -13.27 -1.33
C ASP A 53 -0.19 -14.15 -1.39
N TYR A 54 -1.34 -13.59 -1.04
CA TYR A 54 -2.63 -14.27 -1.18
C TYR A 54 -2.92 -14.67 -2.64
N GLY A 55 -2.76 -13.74 -3.58
CA GLY A 55 -2.98 -14.01 -5.01
C GLY A 55 -2.07 -15.10 -5.55
N GLU A 56 -0.79 -15.08 -5.17
CA GLU A 56 0.20 -16.06 -5.58
C GLU A 56 -0.11 -17.46 -5.01
N GLN A 57 -0.53 -17.54 -3.75
CA GLN A 57 -1.01 -18.79 -3.16
C GLN A 57 -2.21 -19.35 -3.94
N ARG A 58 -3.21 -18.51 -4.23
CA ARG A 58 -4.43 -18.93 -4.94
C ARG A 58 -4.15 -19.33 -6.40
N ALA A 59 -3.23 -18.65 -7.07
CA ALA A 59 -2.81 -19.02 -8.41
C ALA A 59 -2.13 -20.39 -8.41
N ARG A 60 -1.21 -20.64 -7.46
CA ARG A 60 -0.55 -21.94 -7.30
C ARG A 60 -1.54 -23.07 -7.01
N GLU A 61 -2.48 -22.85 -6.09
CA GLU A 61 -3.52 -23.85 -5.74
C GLU A 61 -4.39 -24.24 -6.95
N GLN A 62 -4.60 -23.30 -7.88
CA GLN A 62 -5.43 -23.49 -9.07
C GLN A 62 -4.61 -23.80 -10.33
N GLY A 63 -3.28 -23.86 -10.23
CA GLY A 63 -2.39 -24.10 -11.37
C GLY A 63 -2.41 -23.00 -12.43
N LEU A 64 -2.74 -21.77 -12.04
CA LEU A 64 -2.89 -20.63 -12.94
C LEU A 64 -1.56 -19.93 -13.22
N GLY A 65 -1.32 -19.64 -14.50
CA GLY A 65 -0.20 -18.84 -14.99
C GLY A 65 -0.63 -17.46 -15.50
N PRO A 66 0.34 -16.58 -15.85
CA PRO A 66 0.06 -15.27 -16.45
C PRO A 66 -0.79 -15.33 -17.73
N GLU A 67 -0.66 -16.40 -18.51
CA GLU A 67 -1.42 -16.66 -19.73
C GLU A 67 -2.92 -16.84 -19.49
N ASP A 68 -3.31 -17.31 -18.30
CA ASP A 68 -4.70 -17.58 -17.95
C ASP A 68 -5.46 -16.32 -17.51
N VAL A 69 -4.74 -15.24 -17.19
CA VAL A 69 -5.33 -13.98 -16.70
C VAL A 69 -6.30 -13.38 -17.71
N GLY A 70 -5.90 -13.33 -18.99
CA GLY A 70 -6.73 -12.75 -20.05
C GLY A 70 -8.09 -13.45 -20.19
N PRO A 71 -8.09 -14.78 -20.43
CA PRO A 71 -9.31 -15.58 -20.50
C PRO A 71 -10.20 -15.45 -19.26
N LEU A 72 -9.63 -15.56 -18.05
CA LEU A 72 -10.40 -15.47 -16.79
C LEU A 72 -11.05 -14.11 -16.58
N VAL A 73 -10.35 -13.03 -16.95
CA VAL A 73 -10.91 -11.67 -16.85
C VAL A 73 -12.07 -11.49 -17.84
N GLU A 74 -11.97 -12.05 -19.04
CA GLU A 74 -13.05 -11.97 -20.03
C GLU A 74 -14.28 -12.77 -19.59
N GLU A 75 -14.08 -13.99 -19.10
CA GLU A 75 -15.14 -14.82 -18.51
C GLU A 75 -15.87 -14.06 -17.39
N TYR A 76 -15.13 -13.45 -16.45
CA TYR A 76 -15.71 -12.67 -15.36
C TYR A 76 -16.53 -11.46 -15.84
N ARG A 77 -16.07 -10.74 -16.87
CA ARG A 77 -16.82 -9.58 -17.41
C ARG A 77 -18.13 -10.02 -18.04
N ILE A 78 -18.13 -11.15 -18.77
CA ILE A 78 -19.34 -11.72 -19.38
C ILE A 78 -20.34 -12.08 -18.29
N GLU A 79 -19.90 -12.78 -17.23
CA GLU A 79 -20.73 -13.17 -16.08
C GLU A 79 -21.30 -11.94 -15.34
N ALA A 80 -20.47 -10.92 -15.11
CA ALA A 80 -20.89 -9.70 -14.41
C ALA A 80 -21.91 -8.87 -15.20
N SER A 81 -21.85 -8.89 -16.55
CA SER A 81 -22.81 -8.21 -17.42
C SER A 81 -24.14 -8.95 -17.53
N SER A 82 -24.11 -10.28 -17.49
CA SER A 82 -25.29 -11.14 -17.56
C SER A 82 -26.06 -11.22 -16.24
N THR A 83 -25.39 -11.08 -15.10
CA THR A 83 -26.04 -10.97 -13.76
C THR A 83 -26.76 -9.63 -13.54
N ARG A 84 -26.47 -8.63 -14.38
CA ARG A 84 -27.02 -7.26 -14.26
C ARG A 84 -28.17 -6.96 -15.22
N SER A 85 -28.57 -7.93 -16.05
CA SER A 85 -29.72 -7.88 -16.98
C SER A 85 -30.86 -8.74 -16.48
#